data_AF-A0A929JLX0-F1
#
_entry.id   AF-A0A929JLX0-F1
#
_cell.length_a   1.000
_cell.length_b   1.000
_cell.length_c   1.000
_cell.angle_alpha   90.00
_cell.angle_beta   90.00
_cell.angle_gamma   90.00
#
_symmetry.space_group_name_H-M   'P 1'
#
loop_
_entity.id
_entity.type
_entity.pdbx_description
1 polymer ?
#
loop_
_entity_poly.entity_id
_entity_poly.type
_entity_poly.pdbx_seq_one_letter_code
_entity_poly.pdbx_strand_id
1 'polypeptide(L)' 'MDRKAKPIAKTGERNIYCPYYGGCLDHAVDHSWDSWNCSVCGHKMAERSLRERDYEITDTHLPPITRQ' A
#
# COMPACT_ATOMS: atom_id res chain seq x y z
N MET A 1 -9.61 -0.63 21.19
CA MET A 1 -9.71 0.46 20.20
C MET A 1 -10.30 -0.12 18.92
N ASP A 2 -11.58 0.14 18.67
CA ASP A 2 -12.30 -0.24 17.44
C ASP A 2 -11.66 0.40 16.22
N ARG A 3 -10.74 -0.32 15.60
CA ARG A 3 -10.14 0.04 14.33
C ARG A 3 -10.56 -1.01 13.31
N LYS A 4 -11.84 -0.95 12.94
CA LYS A 4 -12.54 -2.01 12.20
C LYS A 4 -12.02 -2.09 10.77
N ALA A 5 -11.53 -3.28 10.40
CA ALA A 5 -11.41 -3.68 9.01
C ALA A 5 -12.76 -3.45 8.29
N LYS A 6 -12.71 -2.84 7.11
CA LYS A 6 -13.88 -2.52 6.29
C LYS A 6 -13.61 -2.89 4.82
N PRO A 7 -13.36 -4.18 4.52
CA PRO A 7 -13.26 -4.61 3.14
C PRO A 7 -14.63 -4.54 2.46
N ILE A 8 -14.65 -4.41 1.13
CA ILE A 8 -15.87 -4.43 0.32
C ILE A 8 -15.78 -5.58 -0.67
N ALA A 9 -16.85 -6.37 -0.77
CA ALA A 9 -17.05 -7.46 -1.72
C ALA A 9 -17.19 -6.95 -3.17
N LYS A 10 -16.13 -6.36 -3.71
CA LYS A 10 -16.12 -5.78 -5.04
C LYS A 10 -14.76 -6.00 -5.68
N THR A 11 -14.77 -6.17 -7.00
CA THR A 11 -13.55 -6.17 -7.82
C THR A 11 -12.84 -4.82 -7.74
N GLY A 12 -11.51 -4.85 -7.70
CA GLY A 12 -10.68 -3.67 -7.62
C GLY A 12 -9.40 -3.88 -6.81
N GLU A 13 -8.73 -2.78 -6.49
CA GLU A 13 -7.42 -2.81 -5.85
C GLU A 13 -7.51 -3.07 -4.34
N ARG A 14 -6.68 -4.03 -3.91
CA ARG A 14 -6.37 -4.27 -2.51
C ARG A 14 -5.38 -3.22 -2.01
N ASN A 15 -5.62 -2.67 -0.83
CA ASN A 15 -4.69 -1.74 -0.20
C ASN A 15 -3.76 -2.50 0.76
N ILE A 16 -2.62 -2.99 0.27
CA ILE A 16 -1.62 -3.70 1.10
C ILE A 16 -1.02 -2.82 2.21
N TYR A 17 -1.12 -1.49 2.08
CA TYR A 17 -0.68 -0.53 3.09
C TYR A 17 -1.76 -0.23 4.13
N CYS A 18 -2.91 -0.87 4.03
CA CYS A 18 -3.92 -0.79 5.08
C CYS A 18 -3.34 -1.41 6.37
N PRO A 19 -3.28 -0.67 7.49
CA PRO A 19 -2.81 -1.22 8.77
C PRO A 19 -3.72 -2.37 9.28
N TYR A 20 -4.90 -2.53 8.69
CA TYR A 20 -5.85 -3.61 8.98
C TYR A 20 -5.98 -4.60 7.82
N TYR A 21 -4.99 -4.68 6.93
CA TYR A 21 -5.03 -5.56 5.76
C TYR A 21 -5.33 -7.02 6.13
N GLY A 22 -4.65 -7.54 7.17
CA GLY A 22 -4.91 -8.89 7.67
C GLY A 22 -6.38 -9.11 8.03
N GLY A 23 -6.97 -8.23 8.84
CA GLY A 23 -8.39 -8.33 9.20
C GLY A 23 -9.34 -8.12 8.02
N CYS A 24 -8.95 -7.34 7.00
CA CYS A 24 -9.72 -7.25 5.75
C CYS A 24 -9.68 -8.55 4.94
N LEU A 25 -8.54 -9.23 4.94
CA LEU A 25 -8.37 -10.52 4.27
C LEU A 25 -9.18 -11.61 4.99
N ASP A 26 -9.04 -11.70 6.32
CA ASP A 26 -9.78 -12.67 7.14
C ASP A 26 -11.29 -12.53 6.92
N HIS A 27 -11.80 -11.29 6.95
CA HIS A 27 -13.23 -11.04 6.71
C HIS A 27 -13.68 -11.47 5.30
N ALA A 28 -12.85 -11.25 4.28
CA ALA A 28 -13.17 -11.68 2.92
C ALA A 28 -13.17 -13.22 2.78
N VAL A 29 -12.25 -13.90 3.46
CA VAL A 29 -12.17 -15.36 3.51
C VAL A 29 -13.39 -15.93 4.25
N ASP A 30 -13.73 -15.37 5.41
CA ASP A 30 -14.89 -15.79 6.21
C ASP A 30 -16.21 -15.70 5.42
N HIS A 31 -16.33 -14.70 4.54
CA HIS A 31 -17.50 -14.53 3.69
C HIS A 31 -17.37 -15.19 2.31
N SER A 32 -16.28 -15.93 2.07
CA SER A 32 -15.99 -16.59 0.79
C SER A 32 -16.11 -15.63 -0.41
N TRP A 33 -15.59 -14.41 -0.27
CA TRP A 33 -15.60 -13.43 -1.36
C TRP A 33 -14.52 -13.78 -2.39
N ASP A 34 -14.93 -13.98 -3.64
CA ASP A 34 -14.02 -14.18 -4.78
C ASP A 34 -13.07 -12.98 -4.99
N SER A 35 -13.55 -11.80 -4.62
CA SER A 35 -12.79 -10.57 -4.72
C SER A 35 -13.24 -9.57 -3.67
N TRP A 36 -12.27 -8.79 -3.17
CA TRP A 36 -12.53 -7.66 -2.31
C TRP A 36 -11.58 -6.52 -2.59
N ASN A 37 -12.01 -5.31 -2.27
CA ASN A 37 -11.19 -4.11 -2.37
C ASN A 37 -11.28 -3.26 -1.11
N CYS A 38 -10.33 -2.34 -0.97
CA CYS A 38 -10.26 -1.41 0.15
C CYS A 38 -10.70 0.00 -0.29
N SER A 39 -11.72 0.09 -1.15
CA SER A 39 -12.01 1.32 -1.90
C SER A 39 -12.46 2.50 -1.04
N VAL A 40 -13.05 2.23 0.13
CA VAL A 40 -13.51 3.21 1.13
C VAL A 40 -12.56 3.37 2.31
N CYS A 41 -11.39 2.73 2.27
CA CYS A 41 -10.44 2.77 3.35
C CYS A 41 -9.78 4.16 3.42
N GLY A 42 -9.87 4.81 4.59
CA GLY A 42 -9.20 6.10 4.84
C GLY A 42 -7.67 6.03 4.77
N HIS A 43 -7.09 4.83 4.78
CA HIS A 43 -5.66 4.61 4.59
C HIS A 43 -5.24 4.49 3.12
N LYS A 44 -6.11 4.90 2.18
CA LYS A 44 -5.88 4.80 0.73
C LYS A 44 -4.74 5.66 0.20
N MET A 45 -4.17 6.55 1.00
CA MET A 45 -3.22 7.54 0.51
C MET A 45 -2.04 7.66 1.45
N ALA A 46 -0.96 6.96 1.10
CA ALA A 46 0.39 7.48 1.31
C ALA A 46 1.32 7.18 0.12
N GLU A 47 0.98 6.33 -0.86
CA GLU A 47 1.95 5.99 -1.91
C GLU A 47 1.94 6.94 -3.11
N ARG A 48 0.79 7.50 -3.53
CA ARG A 48 0.76 8.38 -4.72
C ARG A 48 1.56 9.67 -4.52
N SER A 49 1.64 10.17 -3.29
CA SER A 49 2.38 11.40 -2.93
C SER A 49 3.82 11.15 -2.45
N LEU A 50 4.22 9.88 -2.24
CA LEU A 50 5.61 9.51 -1.92
C LEU A 50 6.41 9.08 -3.15
N ARG A 51 5.75 8.71 -4.26
CA ARG A 51 6.44 8.46 -5.55
C ARG A 51 6.68 9.74 -6.36
N GLU A 52 5.91 10.79 -6.13
CA GLU A 52 6.09 12.11 -6.78
C GLU A 52 7.07 13.03 -6.04
N ARG A 53 7.48 12.70 -4.80
CA ARG A 53 8.56 13.42 -4.10
C ARG A 53 9.92 12.76 -4.35
N ASP A 54 10.53 13.25 -5.42
CA ASP A 54 11.96 13.59 -5.48
C ASP A 54 12.97 12.45 -5.36
N TYR A 55 12.84 11.42 -6.21
CA TYR A 55 14.07 10.85 -6.80
C TYR A 55 14.55 11.84 -7.89
N GLU A 56 15.03 13.00 -7.47
CA GLU A 56 15.93 13.80 -8.31
C GLU A 56 17.19 12.94 -8.49
N ILE A 57 17.25 12.27 -9.64
CA ILE A 57 18.47 11.66 -10.16
C ILE A 57 19.46 12.81 -10.38
N THR A 58 20.23 13.16 -9.36
CA THR A 58 21.46 13.90 -9.55
C THR A 58 22.58 12.88 -9.73
N ASP A 59 23.02 12.77 -10.98
CA ASP A 59 24.07 11.90 -11.53
C ASP A 59 25.48 12.11 -10.91
N THR A 60 25.64 12.77 -9.76
CA THR A 60 26.95 13.34 -9.37
C THR A 60 27.57 12.83 -8.07
N HIS A 61 27.11 11.73 -7.47
CA HIS A 61 27.72 11.21 -6.22
C HIS A 61 28.23 9.76 -6.27
N LEU A 62 28.89 9.37 -7.37
CA LEU A 62 29.90 8.30 -7.28
C LEU A 62 31.19 8.90 -6.70
N PRO A 63 31.67 8.48 -5.51
CA PRO A 63 33.00 8.85 -5.07
C PRO A 63 34.04 8.26 -6.04
N PRO A 64 35.14 8.97 -6.36
CA PRO A 64 36.15 8.45 -7.26
C PRO A 64 36.74 7.17 -6.66
N ILE A 65 36.65 6.07 -7.40
CA ILE A 65 37.37 4.83 -7.07
C ILE A 65 38.86 5.15 -7.24
N THR A 66 39.55 5.47 -6.14
CA THR A 66 41.00 5.58 -6.16
C THR A 66 41.57 4.18 -6.34
N ARG A 67 42.01 3.85 -7.56
CA ARG A 67 42.88 2.69 -7.80
C ARG A 67 44.29 3.06 -7.34
N GLN A 68 44.80 2.34 -6.33
CA GLN A 68 46.22 2.27 -6.00
C GLN A 68 46.99 1.54 -7.09
#